data_AF-F8Q650-F1
#
_entry.id   AF-F8Q650-F1
#
_cell.length_a   1.000
_cell.length_b   1.000
_cell.length_c   1.000
_cell.angle_alpha   90.00
_cell.angle_beta   90.00
_cell.angle_gamma   90.00
#
_symmetry.space_group_name_H-M   'P 1'
#
loop_
_entity.id
_entity.type
_entity.pdbx_description
1 polymer ?
#
loop_
_entity_poly.entity_id
_entity_poly.type
_entity_poly.pdbx_seq_one_letter_code
_entity_poly.pdbx_strand_id
1 'polypeptide(L)'
;MVSTTSPLAFAERRSPGKVGKRVVAYTNAFKLTWDVGKVKIHHYDEAISPLFDPKSGGSGESAFTIGSRKGMEIITRLQTESRPDLFHPRVAFDGKKNIWSTHRLNFVNGGDSEEFHLPLNRMDPDNPRPNPRMVSVRVVFVAIVDPRVLEPLVAGAVKRIEPDGEIATTINMLNVFVRVSPISSWPHNARAFFA
;
A
#
# COMPACT_ATOMS: atom_id res chain seq x y z
N MET A 1 -9.29 44.60 6.15
CA MET A 1 -9.09 44.05 4.80
C MET A 1 -8.24 42.80 4.92
N VAL A 2 -8.83 41.62 4.76
CA VAL A 2 -8.09 40.35 4.82
C VAL A 2 -7.42 40.15 3.46
N SER A 3 -6.09 40.25 3.45
CA SER A 3 -5.26 39.95 2.27
C SER A 3 -5.40 38.46 1.96
N THR A 4 -6.17 38.13 0.93
CA THR A 4 -6.28 36.79 0.38
C THR A 4 -5.07 36.58 -0.52
N THR A 5 -3.99 36.04 0.06
CA THR A 5 -2.85 35.58 -0.73
C THR A 5 -3.34 34.44 -1.63
N SER A 6 -3.42 34.69 -2.94
CA SER A 6 -3.75 33.66 -3.91
C SER A 6 -2.72 32.53 -3.81
N PRO A 7 -3.12 31.26 -3.77
CA PRO A 7 -2.18 30.16 -3.67
C PRO A 7 -1.26 30.15 -4.90
N LEU A 8 0.04 30.00 -4.67
CA LEU A 8 1.05 29.86 -5.73
C LEU A 8 0.69 28.64 -6.60
N ALA A 9 0.19 28.89 -7.80
CA ALA A 9 -0.07 27.85 -8.79
C ALA A 9 1.22 27.50 -9.52
N PHE A 10 1.52 26.21 -9.66
CA PHE A 10 2.62 25.77 -10.53
C PHE A 10 2.32 26.18 -11.98
N ALA A 11 3.31 26.76 -12.66
CA ALA A 11 3.15 27.20 -14.04
C ALA A 11 2.92 26.01 -14.98
N GLU A 12 1.99 26.16 -15.94
CA GLU A 12 1.70 25.12 -16.91
C GLU A 12 2.90 24.85 -17.84
N ARG A 13 3.03 23.59 -18.29
CA ARG A 13 4.08 23.21 -19.23
C ARG A 13 3.88 23.97 -20.55
N ARG A 14 4.89 24.76 -20.93
CA ARG A 14 4.93 25.43 -22.24
C ARG A 14 5.06 24.41 -23.38
N SER A 15 4.72 24.85 -24.59
CA SER A 15 4.92 24.06 -25.80
C SER A 15 6.36 23.52 -25.88
N PRO A 16 6.56 22.27 -26.35
CA PRO A 16 7.90 21.70 -26.52
C PRO A 16 8.80 22.60 -27.37
N GLY A 17 10.10 22.65 -27.03
CA GLY A 17 11.09 23.40 -27.80
C GLY A 17 11.24 22.86 -29.22
N LYS A 18 11.47 23.77 -30.19
CA LYS A 18 11.56 23.43 -31.62
C LYS A 18 12.98 23.52 -32.21
N VAL A 19 13.94 24.04 -31.44
CA VAL A 19 15.33 24.29 -31.89
C VAL A 19 16.20 23.07 -31.60
N GLY A 20 17.16 22.80 -32.49
CA GLY A 20 18.18 21.75 -32.33
C GLY A 20 18.04 20.60 -33.33
N LYS A 21 19.06 19.75 -33.39
CA LYS A 21 19.05 18.54 -34.22
C LYS A 21 18.24 17.46 -33.52
N ARG A 22 17.29 16.84 -34.23
CA ARG A 22 16.56 15.68 -33.72
C ARG A 22 17.50 14.49 -33.56
N VAL A 23 17.47 13.89 -32.37
CA VAL A 23 18.24 12.69 -32.04
C VAL A 23 17.30 11.65 -31.43
N VAL A 24 17.57 10.38 -31.69
CA VAL A 24 16.86 9.28 -31.04
C VAL A 24 17.49 9.05 -29.67
N ALA A 25 16.67 9.02 -28.63
CA ALA A 25 17.10 8.73 -27.27
C ALA A 25 16.42 7.45 -26.78
N TYR A 26 17.20 6.62 -26.09
CA TYR A 26 16.69 5.49 -25.32
C TYR A 26 16.58 5.91 -23.85
N THR A 27 15.55 5.44 -23.17
CA THR A 27 15.28 5.77 -21.77
C THR A 27 15.00 4.50 -20.97
N ASN A 28 15.27 4.54 -19.68
CA ASN A 28 14.92 3.50 -18.72
C ASN A 28 13.46 3.62 -18.25
N ALA A 29 12.55 3.99 -19.15
CA ALA A 29 11.13 4.07 -18.90
C ALA A 29 10.42 2.94 -19.65
N PHE A 30 9.75 2.07 -18.91
CA PHE A 30 9.02 0.92 -19.45
C PHE A 30 7.53 1.21 -19.45
N LYS A 31 6.87 0.97 -20.58
CA LYS A 31 5.42 1.17 -20.71
C LYS A 31 4.69 0.10 -19.92
N LEU A 32 3.94 0.51 -18.90
CA LEU A 32 3.01 -0.38 -18.22
C LEU A 32 1.75 -0.58 -19.08
N THR A 33 1.25 -1.81 -19.10
CA THR A 33 -0.02 -2.16 -19.73
C THR A 33 -0.82 -3.01 -18.76
N TRP A 34 -2.14 -2.89 -18.80
CA TRP A 34 -3.06 -3.67 -17.98
C TRP A 34 -4.33 -3.93 -18.78
N ASP A 35 -5.01 -5.03 -18.45
CA ASP A 35 -6.28 -5.39 -19.08
C ASP A 35 -7.40 -4.50 -18.55
N VAL A 36 -7.57 -3.36 -19.23
CA VAL A 36 -8.61 -2.37 -18.95
C VAL A 36 -9.99 -3.03 -18.87
N GLY A 37 -10.69 -2.81 -17.75
CA GLY A 37 -12.06 -3.31 -17.51
C GLY A 37 -12.17 -4.78 -17.12
N LYS A 38 -11.09 -5.57 -17.18
CA LYS A 38 -11.09 -6.98 -16.71
C LYS A 38 -10.58 -7.13 -15.29
N VAL A 39 -9.70 -6.23 -14.85
CA VAL A 39 -9.11 -6.27 -13.51
C VAL A 39 -9.79 -5.27 -12.60
N LYS A 40 -10.55 -5.76 -11.62
CA LYS A 40 -11.06 -4.96 -10.50
C LYS A 40 -10.07 -5.08 -9.34
N ILE A 41 -9.44 -3.96 -8.96
CA ILE A 41 -8.57 -3.96 -7.79
C ILE A 41 -9.41 -3.61 -6.57
N HIS A 42 -9.32 -4.44 -5.55
CA HIS A 42 -10.02 -4.27 -4.29
C HIS A 42 -9.06 -3.64 -3.28
N HIS A 43 -9.46 -2.50 -2.72
CA HIS A 43 -8.74 -1.78 -1.68
C HIS A 43 -9.28 -2.16 -0.32
N TYR A 44 -8.37 -2.46 0.60
CA TYR A 44 -8.67 -2.67 2.00
C TYR A 44 -7.78 -1.78 2.85
N ASP A 45 -8.35 -1.27 3.94
CA ASP A 45 -7.62 -0.64 5.03
C ASP A 45 -7.29 -1.70 6.09
N GLU A 46 -6.18 -1.51 6.76
CA GLU A 46 -5.64 -2.43 7.74
C GLU A 46 -5.27 -1.66 9.01
N ALA A 47 -5.61 -2.23 10.17
CA ALA A 47 -5.25 -1.70 11.47
C ALA A 47 -4.67 -2.79 12.39
N ILE A 48 -3.38 -2.65 12.74
CA ILE A 48 -2.70 -3.48 13.74
C ILE A 48 -2.78 -2.83 15.11
N SER A 49 -3.46 -3.48 16.05
CA SER A 49 -3.60 -3.03 17.44
C SER A 49 -3.00 -4.03 18.43
N PRO A 50 -2.42 -3.59 19.55
CA PRO A 50 -1.90 -4.52 20.55
C PRO A 50 -3.07 -5.11 21.36
N LEU A 51 -3.00 -6.40 21.67
CA LEU A 51 -3.89 -7.06 22.64
C LEU A 51 -3.23 -7.18 24.02
N PHE A 52 -2.28 -6.29 24.32
CA PHE A 52 -1.54 -6.18 25.56
C PHE A 52 -1.36 -4.69 25.92
N ASP A 53 -1.07 -4.39 27.19
CA ASP A 53 -0.82 -3.02 27.62
C ASP A 53 0.50 -2.48 27.02
N PRO A 54 0.45 -1.49 26.10
CA PRO A 54 1.63 -0.94 25.48
C PRO A 54 2.53 -0.14 26.44
N LYS A 55 2.05 0.22 27.64
CA LYS A 55 2.79 1.02 28.64
C LYS A 55 3.90 0.28 29.37
N SER A 56 4.15 -0.99 29.06
CA SER A 56 5.13 -1.84 29.73
C SER A 56 6.61 -1.51 29.40
N GLY A 57 6.90 -0.35 28.79
CA GLY A 57 8.26 0.09 28.46
C GLY A 57 8.41 1.60 28.26
N GLY A 58 8.35 2.37 29.35
CA GLY A 58 8.76 3.78 29.37
C GLY A 58 7.60 4.77 29.52
N SER A 59 7.77 5.70 30.46
CA SER A 59 6.82 6.75 30.83
C SER A 59 6.46 7.66 29.65
N GLY A 60 5.20 7.62 29.24
CA GLY A 60 4.61 8.54 28.27
C GLY A 60 3.45 7.88 27.55
N GLU A 61 2.37 8.63 27.36
CA GLU A 61 1.17 8.26 26.59
C GLU A 61 1.52 8.07 25.11
N SER A 62 2.34 7.06 24.81
CA SER A 62 2.78 6.75 23.46
C SER A 62 1.84 5.69 22.90
N ALA A 63 1.02 6.11 21.93
CA ALA A 63 0.17 5.22 21.17
C ALA A 63 1.02 4.10 20.56
N PHE A 64 0.60 2.85 20.72
CA PHE A 64 1.30 1.71 20.14
C PHE A 64 1.46 1.92 18.63
N THR A 65 2.70 1.96 18.16
CA THR A 65 3.03 2.15 16.75
C THR A 65 3.87 0.99 16.26
N ILE A 66 3.45 0.38 15.17
CA ILE A 66 4.20 -0.71 14.55
C ILE A 66 5.04 -0.18 13.38
N GLY A 67 6.33 -0.51 13.37
CA GLY A 67 7.21 -0.13 12.26
C GLY A 67 6.87 -0.92 10.99
N SER A 68 7.04 -0.32 9.82
CA SER A 68 6.65 -0.91 8.53
C SER A 68 7.23 -2.30 8.25
N ARG A 69 8.48 -2.54 8.64
CA ARG A 69 9.11 -3.88 8.53
C ARG A 69 8.35 -4.92 9.36
N LYS A 70 7.91 -4.54 10.56
CA LYS A 70 7.18 -5.43 11.46
C LYS A 70 5.74 -5.63 11.01
N GLY A 71 5.08 -4.59 10.52
CA GLY A 71 3.76 -4.70 9.89
C GLY A 71 3.79 -5.63 8.67
N MET A 72 4.79 -5.47 7.80
CA MET A 72 4.96 -6.35 6.63
C MET A 72 5.14 -7.82 7.02
N GLU A 73 5.93 -8.09 8.06
CA GLU A 73 6.13 -9.44 8.58
C GLU A 73 4.84 -10.06 9.16
N ILE A 74 4.05 -9.28 9.91
CA ILE A 74 2.76 -9.75 10.45
C ILE A 74 1.76 -10.04 9.35
N ILE A 75 1.60 -9.11 8.38
CA ILE A 75 0.69 -9.32 7.24
C ILE A 75 1.16 -10.49 6.38
N THR A 76 2.46 -10.69 6.20
CA THR A 76 2.98 -11.87 5.51
C THR A 76 2.60 -13.16 6.24
N ARG A 77 2.74 -13.22 7.57
CA ARG A 77 2.30 -14.39 8.36
C ARG A 77 0.79 -14.59 8.31
N LEU A 78 0.00 -13.51 8.33
CA LEU A 78 -1.44 -13.60 8.14
C LEU A 78 -1.79 -14.26 6.80
N GLN A 79 -1.14 -13.85 5.72
CA GLN A 79 -1.39 -14.40 4.38
C GLN A 79 -0.83 -15.80 4.13
N THR A 80 0.18 -16.25 4.89
CA THR A 80 0.92 -17.50 4.58
C THR A 80 0.75 -18.60 5.60
N GLU A 81 0.51 -18.25 6.86
CA GLU A 81 0.44 -19.19 7.98
C GLU A 81 -0.97 -19.23 8.59
N SER A 82 -1.59 -18.06 8.82
CA SER A 82 -2.86 -17.97 9.54
C SER A 82 -4.10 -18.17 8.65
N ARG A 83 -4.18 -17.43 7.53
CA ARG A 83 -5.32 -17.45 6.60
C ARG A 83 -4.90 -17.55 5.13
N PRO A 84 -4.13 -18.58 4.74
CA PRO A 84 -3.72 -18.76 3.35
C PRO A 84 -4.91 -18.98 2.41
N ASP A 85 -6.04 -19.50 2.90
CA ASP A 85 -7.29 -19.67 2.17
C ASP A 85 -7.92 -18.34 1.73
N LEU A 86 -7.88 -17.34 2.60
CA LEU A 86 -8.51 -16.05 2.38
C LEU A 86 -7.69 -15.15 1.45
N PHE A 87 -6.37 -15.21 1.60
CA PHE A 87 -5.42 -14.35 0.88
C PHE A 87 -4.74 -15.10 -0.28
N HIS A 88 -5.44 -16.04 -0.92
CA HIS A 88 -4.94 -16.70 -2.13
C HIS A 88 -5.72 -16.26 -3.37
N PRO A 89 -5.06 -15.71 -4.40
CA PRO A 89 -3.64 -15.36 -4.48
C PRO A 89 -3.20 -14.28 -3.47
N ARG A 90 -1.90 -14.20 -3.15
CA ARG A 90 -1.39 -13.22 -2.16
C ARG A 90 -1.76 -11.78 -2.53
N VAL A 91 -2.03 -10.98 -1.51
CA VAL A 91 -2.39 -9.57 -1.62
C VAL A 91 -1.20 -8.67 -1.36
N ALA A 92 -1.24 -7.50 -1.98
CA ALA A 92 -0.20 -6.49 -1.93
C ALA A 92 -0.39 -5.55 -0.74
N PHE A 93 0.59 -5.45 0.16
CA PHE A 93 0.55 -4.54 1.31
C PHE A 93 1.59 -3.43 1.15
N ASP A 94 1.25 -2.20 1.53
CA ASP A 94 2.16 -1.05 1.44
C ASP A 94 3.14 -0.93 2.62
N GLY A 95 3.00 -1.79 3.64
CA GLY A 95 3.81 -1.74 4.86
C GLY A 95 3.32 -0.73 5.89
N LYS A 96 2.13 -0.15 5.71
CA LYS A 96 1.52 0.80 6.64
C LYS A 96 0.06 0.45 6.96
N LYS A 97 -0.84 0.60 5.98
CA LYS A 97 -2.29 0.45 6.19
C LYS A 97 -3.05 -0.03 4.96
N ASN A 98 -2.49 0.08 3.75
CA ASN A 98 -3.23 -0.22 2.54
C ASN A 98 -2.90 -1.61 2.02
N ILE A 99 -3.94 -2.42 1.83
CA ILE A 99 -3.90 -3.71 1.16
C ILE A 99 -4.63 -3.63 -0.19
N TRP A 100 -4.02 -4.19 -1.23
CA TRP A 100 -4.55 -4.25 -2.59
C TRP A 100 -4.66 -5.69 -3.06
N SER A 101 -5.82 -6.06 -3.61
CA SER A 101 -6.06 -7.40 -4.12
C SER A 101 -6.68 -7.38 -5.50
N THR A 102 -6.31 -8.35 -6.34
CA THR A 102 -6.95 -8.59 -7.65
C THR A 102 -8.27 -9.34 -7.54
N HIS A 103 -8.62 -9.81 -6.34
CA HIS A 103 -9.85 -10.55 -6.06
C HIS A 103 -10.48 -10.04 -4.76
N ARG A 104 -11.76 -10.37 -4.58
CA ARG A 104 -12.49 -10.06 -3.36
C ARG A 104 -12.04 -11.02 -2.24
N LEU A 105 -11.71 -10.47 -1.07
CA LEU A 105 -11.49 -11.27 0.13
C LEU A 105 -12.85 -11.69 0.68
N ASN A 106 -13.06 -13.00 0.81
CA ASN A 106 -14.31 -13.58 1.30
C ASN A 106 -14.26 -13.69 2.82
N PHE A 107 -14.48 -12.57 3.51
CA PHE A 107 -14.55 -12.55 4.97
C PHE A 107 -15.70 -13.42 5.50
N VAL A 108 -15.58 -13.84 6.76
CA VAL A 108 -16.64 -14.60 7.44
C VAL A 108 -18.01 -13.93 7.27
N ASN A 109 -19.03 -14.73 6.97
CA ASN A 109 -20.41 -14.31 6.68
C ASN A 109 -20.58 -13.37 5.47
N GLY A 110 -19.59 -13.28 4.58
CA GLY A 110 -19.65 -12.41 3.40
C GLY A 110 -19.56 -10.92 3.73
N GLY A 111 -19.01 -10.58 4.90
CA GLY A 111 -18.88 -9.19 5.35
C GLY A 111 -17.82 -8.37 4.61
N ASP A 112 -17.72 -7.09 5.00
CA ASP A 112 -16.71 -6.14 4.51
C ASP A 112 -15.46 -6.08 5.41
N SER A 113 -15.41 -6.81 6.53
CA SER A 113 -14.25 -6.81 7.40
C SER A 113 -14.08 -8.09 8.20
N GLU A 114 -12.85 -8.37 8.59
CA GLU A 114 -12.53 -9.45 9.52
C GLU A 114 -11.37 -9.05 10.42
N GLU A 115 -11.38 -9.58 11.65
CA GLU A 115 -10.35 -9.35 12.67
C GLU A 115 -9.61 -10.66 12.95
N PHE A 116 -8.28 -10.59 12.95
CA PHE A 116 -7.40 -11.73 13.13
C PHE A 116 -6.48 -11.51 14.32
N HIS A 117 -6.25 -12.55 15.12
CA HIS A 117 -5.33 -12.48 16.25
C HIS A 117 -4.05 -13.26 15.94
N LEU A 118 -2.91 -12.58 15.99
CA LEU A 118 -1.61 -13.19 15.72
C LEU A 118 -0.60 -12.87 16.82
N PRO A 119 0.37 -13.76 17.09
CA PRO A 119 1.51 -13.44 17.91
C PRO A 119 2.31 -12.27 17.30
N LEU A 120 2.61 -11.26 18.11
CA LEU A 120 3.43 -10.11 17.73
C LEU A 120 4.75 -10.59 17.13
N ASN A 121 5.43 -11.53 17.77
CA ASN A 121 6.66 -12.14 17.25
C ASN A 121 6.37 -13.56 16.74
N ARG A 122 7.09 -13.96 15.69
CA ARG A 122 7.08 -15.35 15.24
C ARG A 122 7.48 -16.25 16.41
N MET A 123 6.69 -17.28 16.67
CA MET A 123 7.00 -18.23 17.72
C MET A 123 8.12 -19.14 17.26
N ASP A 124 9.07 -19.40 18.16
CA ASP A 124 10.11 -20.41 17.96
C ASP A 124 9.47 -21.79 18.25
N PRO A 125 9.43 -22.72 17.27
CA PRO A 125 8.89 -24.05 17.49
C PRO A 125 9.64 -24.83 18.58
N ASP A 126 10.94 -24.60 18.73
CA ASP A 126 11.81 -25.33 19.66
C ASP A 126 11.79 -24.73 21.07
N ASN A 127 11.40 -23.45 21.19
CA ASN A 127 11.29 -22.75 22.47
C ASN A 127 10.03 -21.86 22.52
N PRO A 128 8.83 -22.46 22.58
CA PRO A 128 7.58 -21.73 22.58
C PRO A 128 7.45 -20.90 23.86
N ARG A 129 7.23 -19.58 23.70
CA ARG A 129 6.98 -18.70 24.84
C ARG A 129 5.57 -18.99 25.40
N PRO A 130 5.41 -19.25 26.71
CA PRO A 130 4.12 -19.64 27.29
C PRO A 130 2.99 -18.63 27.09
N ASN A 131 3.31 -17.34 26.95
CA ASN A 131 2.36 -16.25 26.75
C ASN A 131 2.92 -15.24 25.74
N PRO A 132 2.77 -15.47 24.42
CA PRO A 132 3.22 -14.50 23.42
C PRO A 132 2.37 -13.23 23.50
N ARG A 133 3.01 -12.06 23.33
CA ARG A 133 2.27 -10.81 23.10
C ARG A 133 1.47 -10.95 21.82
N MET A 134 0.17 -10.70 21.86
CA MET A 134 -0.74 -10.84 20.72
C MET A 134 -1.05 -9.47 20.11
N VAL A 135 -1.31 -9.44 18.81
CA VAL A 135 -1.84 -8.30 18.08
C VAL A 135 -3.14 -8.68 17.40
N SER A 136 -4.06 -7.73 17.33
CA SER A 136 -5.23 -7.79 16.45
C SER A 136 -4.88 -7.11 15.13
N VAL A 137 -5.24 -7.76 14.04
CA VAL A 137 -5.12 -7.25 12.66
C VAL A 137 -6.53 -7.18 12.11
N ARG A 138 -7.07 -5.98 11.93
CA ARG A 138 -8.40 -5.78 11.34
C ARG A 138 -8.25 -5.34 9.89
N VAL A 139 -8.80 -6.13 8.98
CA VAL A 139 -8.83 -5.82 7.54
C VAL A 139 -10.25 -5.41 7.15
N VAL A 140 -10.39 -4.27 6.48
CA VAL A 140 -11.69 -3.67 6.12
C VAL A 140 -11.69 -3.30 4.65
N PHE A 141 -12.72 -3.73 3.91
CA PHE A 141 -12.94 -3.32 2.53
C PHE A 141 -13.30 -1.83 2.45
N VAL A 142 -12.63 -1.11 1.55
CA VAL A 142 -12.80 0.33 1.38
C VAL A 142 -13.47 0.63 0.04
N ALA A 143 -12.89 0.14 -1.06
CA ALA A 143 -13.33 0.51 -2.40
C ALA A 143 -12.86 -0.48 -3.46
N ILE A 144 -13.49 -0.41 -4.65
CA ILE A 144 -12.92 -0.96 -5.88
C ILE A 144 -12.25 0.18 -6.63
N VAL A 145 -10.99 0.00 -6.99
CA VAL A 145 -10.20 0.97 -7.78
C VAL A 145 -10.13 0.52 -9.24
N ASP A 146 -10.46 1.43 -10.13
CA ASP A 146 -10.36 1.24 -11.57
C ASP A 146 -9.16 2.02 -12.15
N PRO A 147 -8.14 1.33 -12.69
CA PRO A 147 -6.98 1.98 -13.29
C PRO A 147 -7.30 2.95 -14.44
N ARG A 148 -8.48 2.88 -15.05
CA ARG A 148 -8.93 3.82 -16.10
C ARG A 148 -8.97 5.27 -15.65
N VAL A 149 -9.07 5.52 -14.35
CA VAL A 149 -8.99 6.88 -13.80
C VAL A 149 -7.67 7.60 -14.18
N LEU A 150 -6.64 6.85 -14.58
CA LEU A 150 -5.36 7.40 -15.04
C LEU A 150 -5.36 7.84 -16.51
N GLU A 151 -6.36 7.47 -17.32
CA GLU A 151 -6.39 7.83 -18.75
C GLU A 151 -6.37 9.34 -18.98
N PRO A 152 -7.17 10.17 -18.27
CA PRO A 152 -7.12 11.61 -18.42
C PRO A 152 -5.78 12.20 -17.96
N LEU A 153 -5.10 11.57 -16.99
CA LEU A 153 -3.77 11.98 -16.54
C LEU A 153 -2.73 11.72 -17.63
N VAL A 154 -2.75 10.54 -18.25
CA VAL A 154 -1.84 10.19 -19.35
C VAL A 154 -2.10 11.04 -20.58
N ALA A 155 -3.37 11.39 -20.85
CA ALA A 155 -3.76 12.30 -21.93
C ALA A 155 -3.38 13.78 -21.66
N GLY A 156 -2.91 14.11 -20.45
CA GLY A 156 -2.55 15.48 -20.06
C GLY A 156 -3.76 16.38 -19.77
N ALA A 157 -4.97 15.82 -19.61
CA ALA A 157 -6.18 16.55 -19.23
C ALA A 157 -6.20 16.90 -17.74
N VAL A 158 -5.56 16.09 -16.89
CA VAL A 158 -5.43 16.35 -15.45
C VAL A 158 -4.18 17.21 -15.20
N LYS A 159 -4.40 18.40 -14.63
CA LYS A 159 -3.33 19.38 -14.35
C LYS A 159 -2.81 19.29 -12.91
N ARG A 160 -3.63 18.81 -11.98
CA ARG A 160 -3.31 18.66 -10.56
C ARG A 160 -3.89 17.35 -10.04
N ILE A 161 -3.11 16.66 -9.23
CA ILE A 161 -3.53 15.44 -8.54
C ILE A 161 -3.83 15.83 -7.09
N GLU A 162 -5.07 15.60 -6.65
CA GLU A 162 -5.43 15.81 -5.26
C GLU A 162 -4.86 14.68 -4.38
N PRO A 163 -4.28 14.97 -3.20
CA PRO A 163 -3.58 13.98 -2.38
C PRO A 163 -4.39 12.74 -2.02
N ASP A 164 -5.69 12.90 -1.79
CA ASP A 164 -6.63 11.83 -1.39
C ASP A 164 -7.62 11.48 -2.51
N GLY A 165 -7.33 11.90 -3.74
CA GLY A 165 -8.17 11.62 -4.90
C GLY A 165 -7.94 10.22 -5.47
N GLU A 166 -8.91 9.73 -6.25
CA GLU A 166 -8.87 8.42 -6.89
C GLU A 166 -7.61 8.21 -7.76
N ILE A 167 -7.13 9.25 -8.42
CA ILE A 167 -5.87 9.23 -9.19
C ILE A 167 -4.66 8.97 -8.29
N ALA A 168 -4.55 9.67 -7.15
CA ALA A 168 -3.44 9.49 -6.20
C ALA A 168 -3.47 8.09 -5.59
N THR A 169 -4.66 7.62 -5.21
CA THR A 169 -4.91 6.27 -4.69
C THR A 169 -4.50 5.21 -5.70
N THR A 170 -4.85 5.38 -6.98
CA THR A 170 -4.49 4.44 -8.05
C THR A 170 -2.99 4.44 -8.33
N ILE A 171 -2.33 5.60 -8.31
CA ILE A 171 -0.86 5.68 -8.43
C ILE A 171 -0.17 4.99 -7.24
N ASN A 172 -0.69 5.17 -6.02
CA ASN A 172 -0.16 4.50 -4.83
C ASN A 172 -0.30 2.98 -4.97
N MET A 173 -1.48 2.49 -5.35
CA MET A 173 -1.75 1.09 -5.65
C MET A 173 -0.73 0.53 -6.67
N LEU A 174 -0.51 1.19 -7.81
CA LEU A 174 0.47 0.75 -8.82
C LEU A 174 1.90 0.70 -8.26
N ASN A 175 2.30 1.70 -7.47
CA ASN A 175 3.61 1.71 -6.81
C ASN A 175 3.78 0.52 -5.87
N VAL A 176 2.73 0.10 -5.16
CA VAL A 176 2.78 -1.06 -4.27
C VAL A 176 2.88 -2.36 -5.09
N PHE A 177 2.05 -2.54 -6.13
CA PHE A 177 2.09 -3.76 -6.96
C PHE A 177 3.45 -4.02 -7.60
N VAL A 178 4.09 -2.99 -8.16
CA VAL A 178 5.42 -3.13 -8.77
C VAL A 178 6.50 -3.54 -7.75
N ARG A 179 6.28 -3.21 -6.47
CA ARG A 179 7.27 -3.41 -5.41
C ARG A 179 7.03 -4.65 -4.56
N VAL A 180 5.83 -5.22 -4.58
CA VAL A 180 5.48 -6.32 -3.67
C VAL A 180 6.37 -7.55 -3.83
N SER A 181 6.64 -7.96 -5.07
CA SER A 181 7.54 -9.08 -5.32
C SER A 181 8.95 -8.79 -4.79
N PRO A 182 9.63 -7.69 -5.17
CA PRO A 182 11.00 -7.44 -4.71
C PRO A 182 11.10 -7.10 -3.21
N ILE A 183 10.10 -6.44 -2.60
CA ILE A 183 10.07 -6.16 -1.14
C ILE A 183 10.18 -7.44 -0.32
N SER A 184 9.55 -8.52 -0.79
CA SER A 184 9.55 -9.80 -0.10
C SER A 184 10.87 -10.57 -0.22
N SER A 185 11.69 -10.25 -1.22
CA SER A 185 12.87 -11.05 -1.60
C SER A 185 14.20 -10.34 -1.33
N TRP A 186 14.23 -9.00 -1.25
CA TRP A 186 15.47 -8.22 -1.21
C TRP A 186 15.45 -7.13 -0.12
N PRO A 187 16.60 -6.86 0.54
CA PRO A 187 16.78 -5.66 1.35
C PRO A 187 16.46 -4.41 0.53
N HIS A 188 15.74 -3.47 1.12
CA HIS A 188 15.28 -2.28 0.40
C HIS A 188 15.18 -1.05 1.29
N ASN A 189 15.18 0.11 0.65
CA ASN A 189 14.74 1.37 1.24
C ASN A 189 13.46 1.84 0.52
N ALA A 190 13.02 3.07 0.79
CA ALA A 190 11.77 3.60 0.23
C ALA A 190 11.69 3.62 -1.31
N ARG A 191 12.82 3.54 -2.04
CA ARG A 191 12.87 3.67 -3.51
C ARG A 191 13.83 2.71 -4.23
N ALA A 192 14.65 1.94 -3.52
CA ALA A 192 15.64 1.06 -4.12
C ALA A 192 15.68 -0.31 -3.42
N PHE A 193 16.05 -1.33 -4.21
CA PHE A 193 16.29 -2.70 -3.77
C PHE A 193 17.78 -3.01 -3.93
N PHE A 194 18.35 -3.79 -3.02
CA PHE A 194 19.76 -4.16 -2.99
C PHE A 194 19.88 -5.68 -3.04
N ALA A 195 20.85 -6.18 -3.80
CA ALA A 195 21.18 -7.60 -3.96
C ALA A 195 22.55 -7.91 -3.39
#